data_AF-A0A9Q8Y8R7-F1
#
_entry.id   AF-A0A9Q8Y8R7-F1
#
_cell.length_a   1.000
_cell.length_b   1.000
_cell.length_c   1.000
_cell.angle_alpha   90.00
_cell.angle_beta   90.00
_cell.angle_gamma   90.00
#
_symmetry.space_group_name_H-M   'P 1'
#
loop_
_entity.id
_entity.type
_entity.pdbx_description
1 polymer ?
#
loop_
_entity_poly.entity_id
_entity_poly.type
_entity_poly.pdbx_seq_one_letter_code
_entity_poly.pdbx_strand_id
1 'polypeptide(L)'
;MNPKLLHVLQHSLGLDEFGRGTFYRNHFVTGEGSKDHADCMALVSAGLMTVRSGNALSGGDDVFSVTDAGKAAVTELSPKPPKLTKGQQRYQDYLDADCSMTFIEYLKYRDARDRRAA
;
A
#
# COMPACT_ATOMS: atom_id res chain seq x y z
N MET A 1 -8.32 4.38 15.42
CA MET A 1 -9.07 4.19 14.16
C MET A 1 -9.40 2.71 14.00
N ASN A 2 -10.57 2.36 13.47
CA ASN A 2 -10.95 0.97 13.17
C ASN A 2 -9.97 0.38 12.11
N PRO A 3 -9.40 -0.83 12.30
CA PRO A 3 -8.50 -1.45 11.33
C PRO A 3 -9.02 -1.50 9.89
N LYS A 4 -10.34 -1.67 9.71
CA LYS A 4 -10.96 -1.65 8.37
C LYS A 4 -10.78 -0.31 7.67
N LEU A 5 -10.97 0.79 8.40
CA LEU A 5 -10.83 2.14 7.86
C LEU A 5 -9.37 2.46 7.51
N LEU A 6 -8.43 1.98 8.33
CA LEU A 6 -7.00 2.07 8.01
C LEU A 6 -6.68 1.30 6.73
N HIS A 7 -7.23 0.10 6.57
CA HIS A 7 -7.04 -0.70 5.36
C HIS A 7 -7.60 -0.01 4.11
N VAL A 8 -8.75 0.68 4.21
CA VAL A 8 -9.29 1.50 3.10
C VAL A 8 -8.32 2.62 2.72
N LEU A 9 -7.74 3.32 3.70
CA LEU A 9 -6.75 4.37 3.42
C LEU A 9 -5.47 3.79 2.78
N GLN A 10 -4.95 2.68 3.31
CA GLN A 10 -3.78 1.98 2.74
C GLN A 10 -4.03 1.56 1.30
N HIS A 11 -5.19 0.94 1.04
CA HIS A 11 -5.60 0.54 -0.30
C HIS A 11 -5.68 1.75 -1.25
N SER A 12 -6.36 2.81 -0.83
CA SER A 12 -6.54 4.05 -1.61
C SER A 12 -5.21 4.71 -1.97
N LEU A 13 -4.20 4.56 -1.11
CA LEU A 13 -2.85 5.11 -1.30
C LEU A 13 -1.89 4.17 -2.05
N GLY A 14 -2.31 2.92 -2.31
CA GLY A 14 -1.47 1.91 -2.96
C GLY A 14 -0.36 1.39 -2.07
N LEU A 15 -0.67 1.20 -0.80
CA LEU A 15 0.27 0.75 0.22
C LEU A 15 -0.05 -0.69 0.62
N ASP A 16 0.95 -1.39 1.18
CA ASP A 16 0.73 -2.65 1.88
C ASP A 16 0.10 -2.42 3.27
N GLU A 17 -0.19 -3.53 3.97
CA GLU A 17 -0.79 -3.52 5.32
C GLU A 17 0.11 -2.83 6.39
N PHE A 18 1.39 -2.61 6.08
CA PHE A 18 2.35 -1.92 6.94
C PHE A 18 2.57 -0.45 6.51
N GLY A 19 1.80 0.05 5.54
CA GLY A 19 1.90 1.42 5.04
C GLY A 19 3.11 1.68 4.14
N ARG A 20 3.74 0.63 3.59
CA ARG A 20 4.87 0.76 2.65
C ARG A 20 4.38 0.97 1.22
N GLY A 21 5.04 1.87 0.50
CA GLY A 21 4.77 2.16 -0.92
C GLY A 21 5.15 3.60 -1.28
N THR A 22 4.71 4.06 -2.45
CA THR A 22 5.12 5.36 -3.02
C THR A 22 4.05 6.44 -2.94
N PHE A 23 2.86 6.16 -2.40
CA PHE A 23 1.73 7.10 -2.31
C PHE A 23 1.33 7.73 -3.66
N TYR A 24 1.57 7.04 -4.77
CA TYR A 24 1.38 7.57 -6.12
C TYR A 24 -0.10 7.72 -6.53
N ARG A 25 -1.01 7.10 -5.76
CA ARG A 25 -2.45 7.19 -5.93
C ARG A 25 -3.11 7.62 -4.61
N ASN A 26 -4.35 8.08 -4.69
CA ASN A 26 -5.11 8.52 -3.50
C ASN A 26 -6.64 8.43 -3.68
N HIS A 27 -7.14 7.71 -4.68
CA HIS A 27 -8.57 7.66 -4.99
C HIS A 27 -9.18 6.30 -4.68
N PHE A 28 -10.44 6.29 -4.26
CA PHE A 28 -11.27 5.09 -4.09
C PHE A 28 -12.63 5.36 -4.73
N VAL A 29 -13.08 4.50 -5.65
CA VAL A 29 -14.36 4.68 -6.36
C VAL A 29 -15.33 3.60 -5.90
N THR A 30 -16.47 4.02 -5.35
CA THR A 30 -17.50 3.11 -4.85
C THR A 30 -18.83 3.83 -4.65
N GLY A 31 -19.96 3.13 -4.74
CA GLY A 31 -21.30 3.66 -4.50
C GLY A 31 -22.03 2.99 -3.33
N GLU A 32 -23.21 3.51 -2.96
CA GLU A 32 -24.00 3.07 -1.79
C GLU A 32 -24.35 1.57 -1.78
N GLY A 33 -24.32 0.90 -2.93
CA GLY A 33 -24.50 -0.55 -3.04
C GLY A 33 -23.32 -1.40 -2.53
N SER A 34 -22.18 -0.77 -2.24
CA SER A 34 -20.97 -1.42 -1.73
C SER A 34 -20.82 -1.27 -0.23
N LYS A 35 -20.22 -2.28 0.41
CA LYS A 35 -19.86 -2.24 1.84
C LYS A 35 -18.80 -1.16 2.14
N ASP A 36 -17.95 -0.86 1.16
CA ASP A 36 -16.84 0.07 1.34
C ASP A 36 -17.28 1.55 1.32
N HIS A 37 -18.47 1.86 0.77
CA HIS A 37 -18.98 3.23 0.71
C HIS A 37 -19.24 3.80 2.10
N ALA A 38 -19.85 3.00 2.99
CA ALA A 38 -20.07 3.41 4.38
C ALA A 38 -18.75 3.68 5.13
N ASP A 39 -17.73 2.85 4.88
CA ASP A 39 -16.39 3.02 5.46
C ASP A 39 -15.71 4.29 4.91
N CYS A 40 -15.83 4.56 3.60
CA CYS A 40 -15.33 5.79 2.98
C CYS A 40 -16.04 7.04 3.52
N MET A 41 -17.36 6.99 3.71
CA MET A 41 -18.14 8.08 4.32
C MET A 41 -17.75 8.32 5.78
N ALA A 42 -17.46 7.27 6.55
CA ALA A 42 -16.92 7.41 7.90
C ALA A 42 -15.55 8.12 7.90
N LEU A 43 -14.68 7.79 6.93
CA LEU A 43 -13.40 8.47 6.74
C LEU A 43 -13.56 9.94 6.30
N VAL A 44 -14.58 10.25 5.50
CA VAL A 44 -14.95 11.63 5.15
C VAL A 44 -15.41 12.40 6.38
N SER A 45 -16.29 11.81 7.20
CA SER A 45 -16.73 12.41 8.46
C SER A 45 -15.59 12.67 9.43
N ALA A 46 -14.53 11.84 9.40
CA ALA A 46 -13.31 12.02 10.18
C ALA A 46 -12.29 13.00 9.55
N GLY A 47 -12.57 13.57 8.37
CA GLY A 47 -11.66 14.48 7.65
C GLY A 47 -10.45 13.80 6.98
N LEU A 48 -10.44 12.47 6.90
CA LEU A 48 -9.34 11.68 6.34
C LEU A 48 -9.52 11.42 4.83
N MET A 49 -10.73 11.63 4.31
CA MET A 49 -11.04 11.63 2.88
C MET A 49 -11.96 12.79 2.52
N THR A 50 -12.02 13.13 1.24
CA THR A 50 -13.07 13.96 0.63
C THR A 50 -13.87 13.12 -0.34
N VAL A 51 -15.15 13.46 -0.56
CA VAL A 51 -16.01 12.80 -1.54
C VAL A 51 -16.42 13.77 -2.64
N ARG A 52 -16.47 13.26 -3.88
CA ARG A 52 -17.10 13.93 -5.02
C ARG A 52 -18.15 12.99 -5.60
N SER A 53 -19.33 13.54 -5.88
CA SER A 53 -20.40 12.79 -6.54
C SER A 53 -19.92 12.15 -7.85
N GLY A 54 -20.43 10.95 -8.11
CA GLY A 54 -20.11 10.20 -9.31
C GLY A 54 -20.50 10.88 -10.62
N ASN A 55 -19.87 10.44 -11.69
CA ASN A 55 -20.15 10.88 -13.05
C ASN A 55 -19.95 9.72 -14.05
N ALA A 56 -20.10 10.00 -15.34
CA ALA A 56 -19.94 8.98 -16.39
C ALA A 56 -18.59 8.25 -16.36
N LEU A 57 -17.50 8.90 -15.93
CA LEU A 57 -16.17 8.28 -15.84
C LEU A 57 -16.05 7.33 -14.65
N SER A 58 -16.79 7.58 -13.56
CA SER A 58 -16.83 6.69 -12.39
C SER A 58 -17.97 5.67 -12.46
N GLY A 59 -18.69 5.59 -13.59
CA GLY A 59 -19.86 4.71 -13.72
C GLY A 59 -21.06 5.15 -12.88
N GLY A 60 -21.07 6.40 -12.39
CA GLY A 60 -22.08 6.93 -11.47
C GLY A 60 -21.73 6.81 -9.99
N ASP A 61 -20.68 6.05 -9.63
CA ASP A 61 -20.25 5.87 -8.25
C ASP A 61 -19.44 7.05 -7.73
N ASP A 62 -19.50 7.28 -6.41
CA ASP A 62 -18.77 8.35 -5.75
C ASP A 62 -17.26 8.12 -5.83
N VAL A 63 -16.53 9.24 -5.91
CA VAL A 63 -15.08 9.27 -5.97
C VAL A 63 -14.55 9.88 -4.69
N PHE A 64 -13.92 9.04 -3.87
CA PHE A 64 -13.29 9.44 -2.63
C PHE A 64 -11.80 9.72 -2.86
N SER A 65 -11.25 10.72 -2.19
CA SER A 65 -9.83 11.08 -2.26
C SER A 65 -9.24 11.23 -0.87
N VAL A 66 -8.09 10.60 -0.61
CA VAL A 66 -7.41 10.69 0.69
C VAL A 66 -6.79 12.08 0.88
N THR A 67 -7.06 12.70 2.03
CA THR A 67 -6.50 14.00 2.42
C THR A 67 -5.08 13.84 2.96
N ASP A 68 -4.35 14.94 3.14
CA ASP A 68 -3.04 14.88 3.80
C ASP A 68 -3.13 14.41 5.25
N ALA A 69 -4.23 14.72 5.96
CA ALA A 69 -4.52 14.16 7.27
C ALA A 69 -4.71 12.63 7.21
N GLY A 70 -5.38 12.12 6.17
CA GLY A 70 -5.50 10.68 5.91
C GLY A 70 -4.14 10.02 5.67
N LYS A 71 -3.26 10.64 4.87
CA LYS A 71 -1.88 10.14 4.66
C LYS A 71 -1.09 10.09 5.97
N ALA A 72 -1.15 11.16 6.77
CA ALA A 72 -0.49 11.22 8.07
C ALA A 72 -1.01 10.13 9.02
N ALA A 73 -2.32 9.92 9.06
CA ALA A 73 -2.94 8.86 9.86
C ALA A 73 -2.45 7.46 9.45
N VAL A 74 -2.24 7.20 8.15
CA VAL A 74 -1.66 5.92 7.70
C VAL A 74 -0.22 5.77 8.18
N THR A 75 0.61 6.80 8.07
CA THR A 75 2.00 6.76 8.55
C THR A 75 2.09 6.52 10.06
N GLU A 76 1.19 7.14 10.84
CA GLU A 76 1.18 7.01 12.30
C GLU A 76 0.62 5.67 12.78
N LEU A 77 -0.45 5.19 12.14
CA LEU A 77 -1.25 4.07 12.65
C LEU A 77 -0.94 2.74 11.96
N SER A 78 -0.21 2.73 10.85
CA SER A 78 0.20 1.47 10.22
C SER A 78 1.13 0.68 11.13
N PRO A 79 0.92 -0.64 11.26
CA PRO A 79 1.78 -1.49 12.07
C PRO A 79 3.19 -1.50 11.51
N LYS A 80 4.17 -1.64 12.42
CA LYS A 80 5.55 -1.83 12.00
C LYS A 80 5.68 -3.18 11.30
N PRO A 81 6.36 -3.23 10.14
CA PRO A 81 6.56 -4.46 9.41
C PRO A 81 7.42 -5.45 10.22
N PRO A 82 7.18 -6.76 10.09
CA PRO A 82 7.96 -7.77 10.78
C PRO A 82 9.43 -7.73 10.35
N LYS A 83 10.34 -8.02 11.29
CA LYS A 83 11.76 -8.17 10.97
C LYS A 83 11.95 -9.44 10.15
N LEU A 84 12.49 -9.30 8.94
CA LEU A 84 12.81 -10.43 8.09
C LEU A 84 14.00 -11.20 8.67
N THR A 85 13.92 -12.53 8.63
CA THR A 85 15.08 -13.39 8.87
C THR A 85 16.13 -13.15 7.80
N LYS A 86 17.39 -13.55 8.06
CA LYS A 86 18.45 -13.46 7.05
C LYS A 86 18.03 -14.12 5.73
N GLY A 87 17.44 -15.32 5.78
CA GLY A 87 16.97 -16.04 4.59
C GLY A 87 15.90 -15.28 3.81
N GLN A 88 14.89 -14.73 4.51
CA GLN A 88 13.84 -13.91 3.91
C GLN A 88 14.39 -12.63 3.28
N GLN A 89 15.37 -11.98 3.92
CA GLN A 89 16.03 -10.80 3.36
C GLN A 89 16.70 -11.15 2.03
N ARG A 90 17.44 -12.26 1.95
CA ARG A 90 18.08 -12.69 0.69
C ARG A 90 17.05 -12.98 -0.41
N TYR A 91 15.89 -13.52 -0.03
CA TYR A 91 14.82 -13.80 -0.98
C TYR A 91 14.16 -12.51 -1.45
N GLN A 92 13.93 -11.54 -0.56
CA GLN A 92 13.45 -10.21 -0.95
C GLN A 92 14.45 -9.51 -1.89
N ASP A 93 15.74 -9.53 -1.56
CA ASP A 93 16.80 -8.95 -2.40
C ASP A 93 16.82 -9.60 -3.80
N TYR A 94 16.46 -10.88 -3.90
CA TYR A 94 16.32 -11.59 -5.17
C TYR A 94 15.11 -11.12 -5.96
N LEU A 95 13.94 -10.97 -5.31
CA LEU A 95 12.74 -10.45 -5.95
C LEU A 95 12.94 -9.01 -6.44
N ASP A 96 13.58 -8.18 -5.62
CA ASP A 96 13.85 -6.77 -5.92
C ASP A 96 14.88 -6.60 -7.05
N ALA A 97 15.76 -7.59 -7.26
CA ALA A 97 16.71 -7.57 -8.36
C ALA A 97 16.07 -7.77 -9.73
N ASP A 98 14.81 -8.24 -9.77
CA ASP A 98 13.98 -8.41 -10.97
C ASP A 98 14.77 -8.95 -12.19
N CYS A 99 15.46 -10.07 -11.98
CA CYS A 99 16.39 -10.64 -12.95
C CYS A 99 15.93 -12.02 -13.43
N SER A 100 16.48 -12.47 -14.56
CA SER A 100 16.16 -13.77 -15.16
C SER A 100 16.84 -14.97 -14.48
N MET A 101 17.63 -14.75 -13.42
CA MET A 101 18.28 -15.84 -12.69
C MET A 101 17.25 -16.59 -11.84
N THR A 102 17.48 -17.89 -11.64
CA THR A 102 16.84 -18.60 -10.52
C THR A 102 17.38 -18.09 -9.18
N PHE A 103 16.64 -18.32 -8.09
CA PHE A 103 17.08 -17.91 -6.75
C PHE A 103 18.47 -18.43 -6.39
N ILE A 104 18.78 -19.71 -6.72
CA ILE A 104 20.09 -20.30 -6.43
C ILE A 104 21.20 -19.66 -7.25
N GLU A 105 20.96 -19.34 -8.51
CA GLU A 105 21.92 -18.65 -9.37
C GLU A 105 22.20 -17.23 -8.87
N TYR A 106 21.15 -16.50 -8.48
CA TYR A 106 21.27 -15.18 -7.87
C TYR A 106 22.13 -15.22 -6.61
N LEU A 107 21.90 -16.19 -5.71
CA LEU A 107 22.71 -16.32 -4.50
C LEU A 107 24.19 -16.56 -4.82
N LYS A 108 24.49 -17.43 -5.80
CA LYS A 108 25.87 -17.68 -6.23
C LYS A 108 26.52 -16.43 -6.83
N TYR A 109 25.78 -15.70 -7.67
CA TYR A 109 26.23 -14.44 -8.27
C TYR A 109 26.55 -13.40 -7.20
N ARG A 110 25.62 -13.16 -6.27
CA ARG A 110 25.78 -12.20 -5.18
C ARG A 110 26.95 -12.56 -4.28
N ASP A 111 27.03 -13.80 -3.80
CA ASP A 111 28.10 -14.24 -2.91
C ASP A 111 29.48 -14.16 -3.60
N ALA A 112 29.56 -14.43 -4.91
CA ALA A 112 30.77 -14.23 -5.68
C ALA A 112 31.15 -12.75 -5.83
N ARG A 113 30.17 -11.86 -6.01
CA ARG A 113 30.38 -10.40 -6.06
C ARG A 113 30.89 -9.87 -4.72
N ASP A 114 30.25 -10.24 -3.62
CA ASP A 114 30.60 -9.76 -2.28
C ASP A 114 32.01 -10.20 -1.87
N ARG A 115 32.43 -11.44 -2.22
CA ARG A 115 33.80 -11.91 -2.02
C ARG A 115 34.86 -11.14 -2.82
N ARG A 116 34.51 -10.57 -3.97
CA ARG A 116 35.43 -9.77 -4.79
C ARG A 116 35.57 -8.33 -4.29
N ALA A 117 34.62 -7.87 -3.48
CA ALA A 117 34.57 -6.52 -2.92
C ALA A 117 35.21 -6.41 -1.52
N ALA A 118 35.57 -7.56 -0.92
CA ALA A 118 36.26 -7.67 0.37
C ALA A 118 37.77 -7.86 0.18
#